data_AF-A0A7S0CDK8-F1
#
_entry.id   AF-A0A7S0CDK8-F1
#
_cell.length_a   1.000
_cell.length_b   1.000
_cell.length_c   1.000
_cell.angle_alpha   90.00
_cell.angle_beta   90.00
_cell.angle_gamma   90.00
#
_symmetry.space_group_name_H-M   'P 1'
#
loop_
_entity.id
_entity.type
_entity.pdbx_description
1 polymer ?
#
loop_
_entity_poly.entity_id
_entity_poly.type
_entity_poly.pdbx_seq_one_letter_code
_entity_poly.pdbx_strand_id
1 'polypeptide(L)'
;SPVTARNWNLGLQAQIRRFHPHGSALSSNSDAERGPLAGEVFQNPDLARVLRQLGKLGATNGFYTGSTAEALVEAVQSRGGRLSLADLKAHSSSFPDPISVEYRGKRLWQGPPHREG
;
A
#
# COMPACT_ATOMS: atom_id res chain seq x y z
N SER A 1 -16.83 2.13 7.42
CA SER A 1 -17.86 1.48 6.58
C SER A 1 -17.97 0.01 6.95
N PRO A 2 -19.18 -0.60 6.91
CA PRO A 2 -19.37 -2.04 7.12
C PRO A 2 -18.50 -2.92 6.20
N VAL A 3 -18.28 -2.51 4.95
CA VAL A 3 -17.45 -3.26 3.98
C VAL A 3 -15.98 -3.29 4.41
N THR A 4 -15.44 -2.13 4.81
CA THR A 4 -14.05 -2.02 5.30
C THR A 4 -13.83 -2.87 6.56
N ALA A 5 -14.76 -2.80 7.52
CA ALA A 5 -14.68 -3.59 8.76
C ALA A 5 -14.71 -5.10 8.49
N ARG A 6 -15.60 -5.55 7.57
CA ARG A 6 -15.65 -6.94 7.12
C ARG A 6 -14.33 -7.38 6.51
N ASN A 7 -13.78 -6.60 5.56
CA ASN A 7 -12.52 -6.93 4.89
C ASN A 7 -11.34 -6.97 5.86
N TRP A 8 -11.33 -6.08 6.85
CA TRP A 8 -10.31 -6.10 7.90
C TRP A 8 -10.34 -7.38 8.71
N ASN A 9 -11.54 -7.81 9.13
CA ASN A 9 -11.68 -9.01 9.95
C ASN A 9 -11.25 -10.27 9.17
N LEU A 10 -11.59 -10.34 7.88
CA LEU A 10 -11.11 -11.42 6.99
C LEU A 10 -9.57 -11.40 6.84
N GLY A 11 -8.99 -10.23 6.58
CA GLY A 11 -7.54 -10.08 6.42
C GLY A 11 -6.75 -10.31 7.71
N LEU A 12 -7.34 -10.00 8.87
CA LEU A 12 -6.71 -10.22 10.16
C LEU A 12 -6.40 -11.69 10.40
N GLN A 13 -7.39 -12.55 10.16
CA GLN A 13 -7.28 -13.99 10.36
C GLN A 13 -6.35 -14.64 9.34
N ALA A 14 -6.41 -14.20 8.08
CA ALA A 14 -5.65 -14.83 7.00
C ALA A 14 -4.19 -14.36 6.89
N GLN A 15 -3.89 -13.10 7.22
CA GLN A 15 -2.62 -12.46 6.84
C GLN A 15 -1.96 -11.70 8.00
N ILE A 16 -2.69 -10.82 8.68
CA ILE A 16 -2.06 -9.92 9.65
C ILE A 16 -1.47 -10.69 10.83
N ARG A 17 -2.20 -11.68 11.39
CA ARG A 17 -1.70 -12.51 12.49
C ARG A 17 -0.43 -13.29 12.14
N ARG A 18 -0.24 -13.67 10.87
CA ARG A 18 0.96 -14.36 10.39
C ARG A 18 2.20 -13.47 10.45
N PHE A 19 2.05 -12.18 10.16
CA PHE A 19 3.17 -11.24 10.05
C PHE A 19 3.33 -10.30 11.25
N HIS A 20 2.28 -10.20 12.07
CA HIS A 20 2.19 -9.43 13.31
C HIS A 20 1.42 -10.25 14.34
N PRO A 21 2.09 -11.19 15.05
CA PRO A 21 1.45 -12.13 15.98
C PRO A 21 0.63 -11.44 17.08
N HIS A 22 0.99 -10.19 17.42
CA HIS A 22 0.31 -9.37 18.43
C HIS A 22 -0.63 -8.30 17.85
N GLY A 23 -0.86 -8.24 16.54
CA GLY A 23 -1.84 -7.34 15.90
C GLY A 23 -1.64 -5.82 16.08
N SER A 24 -0.68 -5.39 16.91
CA SER A 24 -0.66 -4.07 17.53
C SER A 24 -0.36 -2.90 16.60
N ALA A 25 0.26 -3.15 15.43
CA ALA A 25 0.57 -2.08 14.48
C ALA A 25 -0.65 -1.64 13.64
N LEU A 26 -1.73 -2.42 13.63
CA LEU A 26 -2.89 -2.22 12.76
C LEU A 26 -4.22 -2.28 13.54
N SER A 27 -4.22 -2.06 14.85
CA SER A 27 -5.46 -1.94 15.63
C SER A 27 -5.65 -0.52 16.16
N SER A 28 -6.89 -0.06 16.17
CA SER A 28 -7.27 1.27 16.71
C SER A 28 -7.02 1.41 18.21
N ASN A 29 -6.80 0.31 18.92
CA ASN A 29 -6.43 0.26 20.34
C ASN A 29 -5.30 -0.77 20.53
N SER A 30 -4.41 -0.50 21.47
CA SER A 30 -3.20 -1.25 21.81
C SER A 30 -3.40 -2.75 22.13
N ASP A 31 -4.65 -3.22 22.24
CA ASP A 31 -4.99 -4.57 22.75
C ASP A 31 -5.89 -5.41 21.82
N ALA A 32 -6.19 -4.98 20.58
CA ALA A 32 -7.25 -5.64 19.82
C ALA A 32 -6.75 -6.85 19.01
N GLU A 33 -7.10 -8.05 19.47
CA GLU A 33 -7.14 -9.30 18.70
C GLU A 33 -8.10 -9.28 17.49
N ARG A 34 -8.71 -8.13 17.20
CA ARG A 34 -9.76 -7.91 16.19
C ARG A 34 -9.47 -6.66 15.34
N GLY A 35 -10.04 -6.63 14.13
CA GLY A 35 -10.06 -5.41 13.32
C GLY A 35 -11.02 -4.34 13.87
N PRO A 36 -10.91 -3.08 13.39
CA PRO A 36 -11.86 -2.02 13.71
C PRO A 36 -13.26 -2.34 13.17
N LEU A 37 -14.26 -2.02 13.98
CA LEU A 37 -15.68 -2.14 13.64
C LEU A 37 -16.13 -0.99 12.75
N ALA A 38 -17.29 -1.15 12.14
CA ALA A 38 -17.90 -0.09 11.35
C ALA A 38 -18.19 1.13 12.24
N GLY A 39 -17.62 2.28 11.88
CA GLY A 39 -17.77 3.53 12.63
C GLY A 39 -16.66 3.79 13.65
N GLU A 40 -15.80 2.80 13.95
CA GLU A 40 -14.62 3.03 14.78
C GLU A 40 -13.57 3.86 14.03
N VAL A 41 -12.93 4.77 14.76
CA VAL A 41 -11.78 5.53 14.26
C VAL A 41 -10.55 4.63 14.31
N PHE A 42 -9.88 4.51 13.17
CA PHE A 42 -8.61 3.80 13.06
C PHE A 42 -7.47 4.80 12.86
N GLN A 43 -6.35 4.58 13.57
CA GLN A 43 -5.15 5.40 13.46
C GLN A 43 -3.95 4.52 13.10
N ASN A 44 -3.13 5.00 12.17
CA ASN A 44 -1.85 4.37 11.80
C ASN A 44 -0.74 5.42 11.80
N PRO A 45 -0.08 5.64 12.95
CA PRO A 45 0.97 6.64 13.08
C PRO A 45 2.16 6.40 12.15
N ASP A 46 2.50 5.14 11.88
CA ASP A 46 3.61 4.77 11.00
C ASP A 46 3.32 5.11 9.54
N LEU A 47 2.15 4.75 9.04
CA LEU A 47 1.71 5.14 7.69
C LEU A 47 1.62 6.67 7.59
N ALA A 48 1.11 7.34 8.63
CA ALA A 48 1.05 8.80 8.66
C ALA A 48 2.45 9.43 8.58
N ARG A 49 3.48 8.82 9.20
CA ARG A 49 4.87 9.28 9.09
C ARG A 49 5.39 9.16 7.66
N VAL A 50 5.15 8.02 7.01
CA VAL A 50 5.54 7.79 5.60
C VAL A 50 4.86 8.79 4.68
N LEU A 51 3.54 8.99 4.82
CA LEU A 51 2.80 9.95 3.99
C LEU A 51 3.29 11.40 4.20
N ARG A 52 3.67 11.77 5.43
CA ARG A 52 4.30 13.08 5.70
C ARG A 52 5.67 13.20 5.05
N GLN A 53 6.49 12.15 5.05
CA GLN A 53 7.78 12.15 4.35
C GLN A 53 7.59 12.30 2.85
N LEU A 54 6.65 11.55 2.27
CA LEU A 54 6.27 11.64 0.86
C LEU A 54 5.84 13.07 0.48
N GLY A 55 4.97 13.68 1.29
CA GLY A 55 4.51 15.06 1.05
C GLY A 55 5.61 16.12 1.16
N LYS A 56 6.62 15.92 2.02
CA LYS A 56 7.73 16.87 2.22
C LYS A 56 8.86 16.71 1.23
N LEU A 57 9.18 15.47 0.86
CA LEU A 57 10.41 15.12 0.12
C LEU A 57 10.13 14.65 -1.31
N GLY A 58 8.87 14.47 -1.68
CA GLY A 58 8.48 13.86 -2.95
C GLY A 58 8.70 12.35 -2.99
N ALA A 59 8.35 11.72 -4.12
CA ALA A 59 8.37 10.25 -4.25
C ALA A 59 9.77 9.65 -4.09
N THR A 60 10.77 10.19 -4.77
CA THR A 60 12.14 9.63 -4.78
C THR A 60 12.75 9.62 -3.38
N ASN A 61 12.74 10.76 -2.69
CA ASN A 61 13.40 10.92 -1.40
C ASN A 61 12.51 10.53 -0.21
N GLY A 62 11.19 10.58 -0.38
CA GLY A 62 10.23 10.25 0.67
C GLY A 62 9.74 8.81 0.69
N PHE A 63 10.03 8.01 -0.35
CA PHE A 63 9.56 6.62 -0.43
C PHE A 63 10.58 5.66 -1.06
N TYR A 64 11.12 5.98 -2.24
CA TYR A 64 12.00 5.07 -2.99
C TYR A 64 13.46 5.05 -2.50
N THR A 65 13.83 6.01 -1.64
CA THR A 65 15.16 6.09 -1.00
C THR A 65 15.02 6.52 0.47
N GLY A 66 16.14 6.53 1.19
CA GLY A 66 16.20 6.94 2.60
C GLY A 66 15.47 5.98 3.55
N SER A 67 15.07 6.50 4.71
CA SER A 67 14.58 5.68 5.83
C SER A 67 13.37 4.82 5.49
N THR A 68 12.47 5.31 4.62
CA THR A 68 11.26 4.56 4.22
C THR A 68 11.63 3.36 3.35
N ALA A 69 12.56 3.54 2.41
CA ALA A 69 13.05 2.47 1.56
C ALA A 69 13.83 1.43 2.36
N GLU A 70 14.67 1.87 3.30
CA GLU A 70 15.43 1.00 4.21
C GLU A 70 14.50 0.13 5.05
N ALA A 71 13.50 0.73 5.71
CA ALA A 71 12.51 0.00 6.51
C ALA A 71 11.69 -0.99 5.66
N LEU A 72 11.35 -0.63 4.42
CA LEU A 72 10.63 -1.52 3.50
C LEU A 72 11.48 -2.73 3.12
N VAL A 73 12.74 -2.50 2.72
CA VAL A 73 13.68 -3.58 2.34
C VAL A 73 13.93 -4.51 3.52
N GLU A 74 14.18 -3.97 4.70
CA GLU A 74 14.35 -4.75 5.93
C GLU A 74 13.09 -5.60 6.24
N ALA A 75 11.91 -5.00 6.14
CA ALA A 75 10.65 -5.71 6.39
C ALA A 75 10.41 -6.86 5.40
N VAL A 76 10.77 -6.68 4.13
CA VAL A 76 10.64 -7.71 3.09
C VAL A 76 11.68 -8.81 3.26
N GLN A 77 12.94 -8.45 3.46
CA GLN A 77 14.05 -9.41 3.57
C GLN A 77 13.96 -10.25 4.85
N SER A 78 13.55 -9.67 5.99
CA SER A 78 13.29 -10.41 7.23
C SER A 78 12.22 -11.51 7.09
N ARG A 79 11.44 -11.47 6.01
CA ARG A 79 10.38 -12.45 5.67
C ARG A 79 10.74 -13.32 4.46
N GLY A 80 12.01 -13.33 4.05
CA GLY A 80 12.51 -14.16 2.95
C GLY A 80 12.29 -13.57 1.55
N GLY A 81 11.85 -12.31 1.44
CA GLY A 81 11.78 -11.60 0.17
C GLY A 81 13.16 -11.13 -0.33
N ARG A 82 13.24 -10.73 -1.61
CA ARG A 82 14.50 -10.35 -2.27
C ARG A 82 14.59 -8.88 -2.71
N LEU A 83 13.60 -8.06 -2.37
CA LEU A 83 13.61 -6.64 -2.70
C LEU A 83 14.86 -5.98 -2.10
N SER A 84 15.55 -5.17 -2.91
CA SER A 84 16.75 -4.43 -2.51
C SER A 84 16.56 -2.92 -2.63
N LEU A 85 17.44 -2.15 -1.99
CA LEU A 85 17.48 -0.69 -2.16
C LEU A 85 17.81 -0.31 -3.60
N ALA A 86 18.59 -1.13 -4.31
CA ALA A 86 18.91 -0.89 -5.72
C ALA A 86 17.65 -1.01 -6.59
N ASP A 87 16.78 -1.98 -6.32
CA ASP A 87 15.51 -2.15 -7.04
C ASP A 87 14.60 -0.93 -6.83
N LEU A 88 14.48 -0.45 -5.59
CA LEU A 88 13.67 0.73 -5.27
C LEU A 88 14.23 2.00 -5.92
N LYS A 89 15.56 2.18 -5.89
CA LYS A 89 16.23 3.34 -6.49
C LYS A 89 16.14 3.34 -8.02
N ALA A 90 16.15 2.16 -8.63
CA ALA A 90 16.03 2.00 -10.09
C ALA A 90 14.58 2.07 -10.59
N HIS A 91 13.59 2.09 -9.69
CA HIS A 91 12.18 2.13 -10.08
C HIS A 91 11.81 3.46 -10.77
N SER A 92 11.06 3.35 -11.86
CA SER A 92 10.48 4.49 -12.58
C SER A 92 9.12 4.13 -13.15
N SER A 93 8.19 5.09 -13.14
CA SER A 93 6.88 4.95 -13.78
C SER A 93 6.92 5.43 -15.23
N SER A 94 6.31 4.67 -16.14
CA SER A 94 6.06 5.11 -17.52
C SER A 94 4.72 5.84 -17.64
N PHE A 95 4.64 6.77 -18.59
CA PHE A 95 3.40 7.47 -18.97
C PHE A 95 3.09 7.20 -20.43
N PRO A 96 2.61 5.99 -20.76
CA PRO A 96 2.33 5.62 -22.14
C PRO A 96 1.06 6.33 -22.65
N ASP A 97 1.02 6.57 -23.95
CA ASP A 97 -0.17 7.12 -24.59
C ASP A 97 -1.36 6.17 -24.47
N PRO A 98 -2.56 6.68 -24.15
CA PRO A 98 -3.76 5.87 -24.07
C PRO A 98 -4.18 5.38 -25.47
N ILE A 99 -4.76 4.19 -25.53
CA ILE A 99 -5.40 3.67 -26.74
C ILE A 99 -6.85 4.16 -26.80
N SER A 100 -7.44 4.21 -28.00
CA SER A 100 -8.84 4.63 -28.13
C SER A 100 -9.60 3.88 -29.22
N VAL A 101 -10.92 3.81 -29.06
CA VAL A 101 -11.86 3.29 -30.06
C VAL A 101 -13.07 4.21 -30.16
N GLU A 102 -13.59 4.42 -31.37
CA GLU A 102 -14.84 5.13 -31.60
C GLU A 102 -16.03 4.18 -31.38
N TYR A 103 -16.96 4.55 -30.51
CA TYR A 103 -18.18 3.80 -30.22
C TYR A 103 -19.38 4.73 -30.10
N ARG A 104 -20.39 4.55 -30.97
CA ARG A 104 -21.63 5.35 -31.00
C ARG A 104 -21.38 6.87 -31.01
N GLY A 105 -20.40 7.33 -31.80
CA GLY A 105 -20.04 8.74 -31.92
C GLY A 105 -19.27 9.31 -30.72
N LYS A 106 -18.74 8.45 -29.84
CA LYS A 106 -17.89 8.83 -28.71
C LYS A 106 -16.55 8.12 -28.78
N ARG A 107 -15.48 8.82 -28.41
CA ARG A 107 -14.15 8.23 -28.24
C ARG A 107 -14.00 7.63 -26.85
N LEU A 108 -13.84 6.31 -26.80
CA LEU A 108 -13.52 5.58 -25.58
C LEU A 108 -12.01 5.47 -25.46
N TRP A 109 -11.45 5.91 -24.33
CA TRP A 109 -10.02 5.84 -24.04
C TRP A 109 -9.73 4.76 -23.01
N GLN A 110 -8.70 3.96 -23.24
CA GLN A 110 -8.23 2.92 -22.32
C GLN A 110 -6.73 3.05 -22.12
N GLY A 111 -6.24 2.61 -20.95
CA GLY A 111 -4.81 2.40 -20.76
C GLY A 111 -4.29 1.30 -21.69
N PRO A 112 -2.98 1.28 -21.99
CA PRO A 112 -2.39 0.23 -22.81
C PRO A 112 -2.51 -1.16 -22.14
N PRO A 113 -2.42 -2.25 -22.93
CA PRO A 113 -2.87 -3.61 -22.55
C PRO A 113 -2.16 -4.26 -21.35
N HIS A 114 -1.13 -3.66 -20.76
CA HIS A 114 -0.55 -4.12 -19.49
C HIS A 114 -1.45 -3.83 -18.27
N ARG A 115 -2.52 -3.05 -18.45
CA ARG A 115 -3.66 -3.00 -17.52
C ARG A 115 -4.75 -3.90 -18.10
N GLU A 116 -4.81 -5.15 -17.64
CA GLU A 116 -5.91 -6.04 -18.02
C GLU A 116 -7.25 -5.36 -17.69
N GLY A 117 -8.06 -5.21 -18.74
CA GLY A 117 -9.45 -4.74 -18.69
C GLY A 117 -10.43 -5.89 -18.69
#